data_AF-A0AA88GCD6-F1
#
_entry.id   AF-A0AA88GCD6-F1
#
_cell.length_a   1.000
_cell.length_b   1.000
_cell.length_c   1.000
_cell.angle_alpha   90.00
_cell.angle_beta   90.00
_cell.angle_gamma   90.00
#
_symmetry.space_group_name_H-M   'P 1'
#
loop_
_entity.id
_entity.type
_entity.pdbx_description
1 polymer ?
#
loop_
_entity_poly.entity_id
_entity_poly.type
_entity_poly.pdbx_seq_one_letter_code
_entity_poly.pdbx_strand_id
1 'polypeptide(L)'
;MKKFMNNCIHSFITFLSLAYMYIIQTSVDIFLCKGQNDGTKNLEQAPHITCFEGSWWIMFPFSVIYFLLFGLGAAVFFIYSGIRYRAVKLSGDNDFIQRFKFLFTKFKPRYFYYESIITVRKLVFSVLYVFLAPLQVIALGFILIFISFVIHMQLVPYSKKMHNLIEYVTLVATLFTLFLGVVFFYDVSMLVLAVLWDIRTRKKKEEKKIKEKLEEIKNSIATNGGTDSKVSEQMMETVVFGLDVDELDDDQNTTDLTSSTTNKKETINDVFSNLFSLERRKKKAKKIKDTGTKFKNKLKTKTTSASNGGGEDFSSTNADLMIEMDVTSSSTMSVENNTKAEVTPNLFQ
;
A
#
# COMPACT_ATOMS: atom_id res chain seq x y z
N MET A 1 32.72 -38.32 26.92
CA MET A 1 31.52 -38.41 26.04
C MET A 1 30.37 -37.48 26.44
N LYS A 2 29.86 -37.50 27.68
CA LYS A 2 28.71 -36.65 28.11
C LYS A 2 28.89 -35.14 27.81
N LYS A 3 30.06 -34.56 28.10
CA LYS A 3 30.36 -33.14 27.83
C LYS A 3 30.30 -32.77 26.33
N PHE A 4 30.80 -33.65 25.46
CA PHE A 4 30.76 -33.44 24.01
C PHE A 4 29.31 -33.48 23.50
N MET A 5 28.54 -34.48 23.90
CA MET A 5 27.12 -34.61 23.53
C MET A 5 26.30 -33.40 24.01
N ASN A 6 26.54 -32.89 25.22
CA ASN A 6 25.87 -31.70 25.73
C ASN A 6 26.18 -30.45 24.90
N ASN A 7 27.43 -30.28 24.44
CA ASN A 7 27.80 -29.17 23.57
C ASN A 7 27.13 -29.28 22.20
N CYS A 8 27.05 -30.47 21.61
CA CYS A 8 26.33 -30.69 20.35
C CYS A 8 24.83 -30.35 20.48
N ILE A 9 24.19 -30.81 21.56
CA ILE A 9 22.79 -30.51 21.85
C ILE A 9 22.58 -28.99 22.03
N HIS A 10 23.47 -28.32 22.75
CA HIS A 10 23.41 -26.88 22.96
C HIS A 10 23.53 -26.10 21.64
N SER A 11 24.49 -26.46 20.78
CA SER A 11 24.65 -25.85 19.45
C SER A 11 23.43 -26.10 18.56
N PHE A 12 22.89 -27.31 18.58
CA PHE A 12 21.69 -27.67 17.82
C PHE A 12 20.46 -26.86 18.25
N ILE A 13 20.20 -26.75 19.56
CA ILE A 13 19.09 -25.95 20.10
C ILE A 13 19.26 -24.46 19.78
N THR A 14 20.50 -23.97 19.84
CA THR A 14 20.82 -22.59 19.47
C THR A 14 20.50 -22.32 18.01
N PHE A 15 20.94 -23.20 17.12
CA PHE A 15 20.63 -23.12 15.69
C PHE A 15 19.12 -23.20 15.45
N LEU A 16 18.43 -24.13 16.10
CA LEU A 16 16.98 -24.30 15.98
C LEU A 16 16.21 -23.04 16.42
N SER A 17 16.64 -22.40 17.53
CA SER A 17 16.05 -21.16 18.03
C SER A 17 16.19 -19.99 17.03
N LEU A 18 17.31 -19.92 16.31
CA LEU A 18 17.54 -18.92 15.26
C LEU A 18 16.75 -19.22 13.99
N ALA A 19 16.77 -20.48 13.54
CA ALA A 19 16.08 -20.93 12.33
C ALA A 19 14.56 -20.98 12.49
N TYR A 20 14.04 -21.04 13.72
CA TYR A 20 12.62 -21.17 14.03
C TYR A 20 11.74 -20.16 13.29
N MET A 21 12.11 -18.87 13.27
CA MET A 21 11.31 -17.83 12.62
C MET A 21 11.23 -18.04 11.10
N TYR A 22 12.31 -18.50 10.47
CA TYR A 22 12.33 -18.79 9.05
C TYR A 22 11.53 -20.05 8.71
N ILE A 23 11.69 -21.12 9.50
CA ILE A 23 10.96 -22.38 9.28
C ILE A 23 9.46 -22.18 9.46
N ILE A 24 9.04 -21.45 10.50
CA ILE A 24 7.62 -21.23 10.73
C ILE A 24 7.02 -20.40 9.60
N GLN A 25 7.70 -19.33 9.15
CA GLN A 25 7.21 -18.48 8.07
C GLN A 25 7.07 -19.24 6.74
N THR A 26 8.09 -20.00 6.36
CA THR A 26 8.02 -20.83 5.14
C THR A 26 6.94 -21.90 5.20
N SER A 27 6.65 -22.43 6.41
CA SER A 27 5.56 -23.39 6.57
C SER A 27 4.18 -22.75 6.38
N VAL A 28 3.96 -21.52 6.85
CA VAL A 28 2.65 -20.85 6.70
C VAL A 28 2.43 -20.23 5.31
N ASP A 29 3.48 -19.95 4.55
CA ASP A 29 3.36 -19.36 3.21
C ASP A 29 2.52 -20.20 2.23
N ILE A 30 2.47 -21.53 2.42
CA ILE A 30 1.66 -22.47 1.59
C ILE A 30 0.14 -22.27 1.77
N PHE A 31 -0.29 -21.69 2.89
CA PHE A 31 -1.70 -21.42 3.16
C PHE A 31 -2.18 -20.08 2.56
N LEU A 32 -1.27 -19.23 2.09
CA LEU A 32 -1.58 -17.90 1.56
C LEU A 32 -1.88 -17.95 0.07
N CYS A 33 -3.17 -18.05 -0.25
CA CYS A 33 -3.70 -18.06 -1.60
C CYS A 33 -4.39 -16.74 -1.93
N LYS A 34 -4.01 -16.12 -3.05
CA LYS A 34 -4.62 -14.91 -3.57
C LYS A 34 -5.31 -15.17 -4.90
N GLY A 35 -6.54 -14.65 -5.00
CA GLY A 35 -7.32 -14.71 -6.24
C GLY A 35 -6.73 -13.76 -7.27
N GLN A 36 -6.47 -14.30 -8.47
CA GLN A 36 -6.12 -13.56 -9.67
C GLN A 36 -7.40 -13.22 -10.46
N ASN A 37 -7.30 -12.24 -11.35
CA ASN A 37 -8.42 -11.80 -12.21
C ASN A 37 -8.96 -12.90 -13.13
N ASP A 38 -8.16 -13.94 -13.40
CA ASP A 38 -8.53 -15.09 -14.24
C ASP A 38 -9.41 -16.11 -13.48
N GLY A 39 -9.82 -15.82 -12.25
CA GLY A 39 -10.63 -16.70 -11.39
C GLY A 39 -9.81 -17.79 -10.68
N THR A 40 -8.55 -17.98 -11.04
CA THR A 40 -7.62 -18.90 -10.37
C THR A 40 -7.09 -18.31 -9.06
N LYS A 41 -6.87 -19.18 -8.06
CA LYS A 41 -6.22 -18.81 -6.80
C LYS A 41 -4.79 -19.31 -6.85
N ASN A 42 -3.81 -18.43 -6.79
CA ASN A 42 -2.40 -18.81 -6.81
C ASN A 42 -1.73 -18.47 -5.48
N LEU A 43 -0.59 -19.09 -5.21
CA LEU A 43 0.17 -18.81 -4.01
C LEU A 43 0.80 -17.40 -4.06
N GLU A 44 0.74 -16.64 -2.96
CA GLU A 44 1.30 -15.28 -2.92
C GLU A 44 2.82 -15.27 -3.19
N GLN A 45 3.54 -16.23 -2.59
CA GLN A 45 5.00 -16.34 -2.68
C GLN A 45 5.46 -16.97 -4.01
N ALA A 46 4.62 -17.80 -4.64
CA ALA A 46 4.95 -18.55 -5.84
C ALA A 46 3.76 -18.56 -6.81
N PRO A 47 3.59 -17.50 -7.64
CA PRO A 47 2.40 -17.34 -8.48
C PRO A 47 2.22 -18.40 -9.58
N HIS A 48 3.26 -19.20 -9.87
CA HIS A 48 3.21 -20.30 -10.83
C HIS A 48 2.50 -21.55 -10.30
N ILE A 49 2.18 -21.59 -9.00
CA ILE A 49 1.51 -22.72 -8.35
C ILE A 49 0.05 -22.33 -8.10
N THR A 50 -0.87 -23.07 -8.71
CA THR A 50 -2.31 -22.95 -8.47
C THR A 50 -2.68 -23.62 -7.14
N CYS A 51 -3.41 -22.91 -6.29
CA CYS A 51 -3.89 -23.42 -5.02
C CYS A 51 -4.97 -24.47 -5.24
N PHE A 52 -4.97 -25.51 -4.39
CA PHE A 52 -5.92 -26.63 -4.41
C PHE A 52 -5.82 -27.57 -5.63
N GLU A 53 -4.81 -27.41 -6.48
CA GLU A 53 -4.60 -28.24 -7.67
C GLU A 53 -3.21 -28.90 -7.67
N GLY A 54 -3.11 -30.07 -8.31
CA GLY A 54 -1.85 -30.72 -8.67
C GLY A 54 -0.78 -30.74 -7.58
N SER A 55 0.25 -29.91 -7.75
CA SER A 55 1.44 -29.83 -6.88
C SER A 55 1.15 -29.30 -5.47
N TRP A 56 0.08 -28.52 -5.28
CA TRP A 56 -0.29 -27.99 -3.96
C TRP A 56 -0.63 -29.11 -2.96
N TRP A 57 -1.34 -30.15 -3.41
CA TRP A 57 -1.70 -31.30 -2.58
C TRP A 57 -0.51 -32.11 -2.09
N ILE A 58 0.61 -32.08 -2.84
CA ILE A 58 1.85 -32.76 -2.44
C ILE A 58 2.55 -31.94 -1.36
N MET A 59 2.60 -30.61 -1.49
CA MET A 59 3.31 -29.73 -0.55
C MET A 59 2.55 -29.48 0.76
N PHE A 60 1.21 -29.46 0.70
CA PHE A 60 0.34 -29.23 1.85
C PHE A 60 0.63 -30.13 3.07
N PRO A 61 0.69 -31.47 2.97
CA PRO A 61 0.97 -32.32 4.13
C PRO A 61 2.36 -32.06 4.71
N PHE A 62 3.37 -31.78 3.88
CA PHE A 62 4.69 -31.40 4.38
C PHE A 62 4.62 -30.10 5.18
N SER A 63 3.94 -29.07 4.66
CA SER A 63 3.73 -27.80 5.39
C SER A 63 3.07 -28.02 6.74
N VAL A 64 1.98 -28.80 6.80
CA VAL A 64 1.28 -29.12 8.05
C VAL A 64 2.21 -29.84 9.04
N ILE A 65 2.99 -30.82 8.56
CA ILE A 65 3.96 -31.54 9.39
C ILE A 65 5.05 -30.59 9.92
N TYR A 66 5.60 -29.71 9.07
CA TYR A 66 6.60 -28.73 9.48
C TYR A 66 6.03 -27.73 10.50
N PHE A 67 4.81 -27.24 10.28
CA PHE A 67 4.16 -26.32 11.21
C PHE A 67 3.87 -26.98 12.57
N LEU A 68 3.41 -28.24 12.58
CA LEU A 68 3.15 -28.98 13.82
C LEU A 68 4.44 -29.32 14.56
N LEU A 69 5.46 -29.84 13.87
CA LEU A 69 6.71 -30.25 14.49
C LEU A 69 7.53 -29.05 14.97
N PHE A 70 7.70 -28.04 14.12
CA PHE A 70 8.57 -26.91 14.43
C PHE A 70 7.84 -25.72 15.04
N GLY A 71 6.60 -25.42 14.64
CA GLY A 71 5.80 -24.36 15.24
C GLY A 71 5.27 -24.77 16.61
N LEU A 72 4.32 -25.71 16.63
CA LEU A 72 3.68 -26.15 17.88
C LEU A 72 4.64 -26.97 18.75
N GLY A 73 5.41 -27.88 18.15
CA GLY A 73 6.35 -28.74 18.86
C GLY A 73 7.46 -27.93 19.56
N ALA A 74 8.00 -26.88 18.94
CA ALA A 74 8.96 -26.02 19.62
C ALA A 74 8.33 -25.23 20.78
N ALA A 75 7.12 -24.69 20.59
CA ALA A 75 6.41 -23.99 21.68
C ALA A 75 6.17 -24.92 22.88
N VAL A 76 5.67 -26.13 22.62
CA VAL A 76 5.47 -27.18 23.65
C VAL A 76 6.79 -27.57 24.29
N PHE A 77 7.85 -27.73 23.51
CA PHE A 77 9.19 -28.06 24.02
C PHE A 77 9.75 -26.98 24.95
N PHE A 78 9.61 -25.70 24.61
CA PHE A 78 10.05 -24.60 25.47
C PHE A 78 9.21 -24.50 26.75
N ILE A 79 7.90 -24.72 26.68
CA ILE A 79 7.03 -24.75 27.87
C ILE A 79 7.40 -25.93 28.77
N TYR A 80 7.51 -27.13 28.19
CA TYR A 80 7.87 -28.35 28.90
C TYR A 80 9.26 -28.24 29.56
N SER A 81 10.26 -27.74 28.83
CA SER A 81 11.59 -27.53 29.39
C SER A 81 11.60 -26.51 30.53
N GLY A 82 10.76 -25.47 30.48
CA GLY A 82 10.55 -24.55 31.59
C GLY A 82 9.93 -25.21 32.83
N ILE A 83 8.91 -26.05 32.65
CA ILE A 83 8.29 -26.81 33.74
C ILE A 83 9.31 -27.77 34.37
N ARG A 84 10.07 -28.50 33.53
CA ARG A 84 11.14 -29.40 33.98
C ARG A 84 12.27 -28.65 34.68
N TYR A 85 12.64 -27.47 34.21
CA TYR A 85 13.64 -26.62 34.88
C TYR A 85 13.23 -26.30 36.31
N ARG A 86 11.96 -25.92 36.54
CA ARG A 86 11.43 -25.69 37.89
C ARG A 86 11.51 -26.95 38.74
N ALA A 87 11.02 -28.09 38.23
CA ALA A 87 11.04 -29.36 38.96
C ALA A 87 12.46 -29.78 39.36
N VAL A 88 13.39 -29.74 38.41
CA VAL A 88 14.78 -30.16 38.63
C VAL A 88 15.54 -29.22 39.57
N LYS A 89 15.26 -27.91 39.50
CA LYS A 89 15.84 -26.93 40.43
C LYS A 89 15.43 -27.18 41.88
N LEU A 90 14.21 -27.69 42.12
CA LEU A 90 13.78 -28.13 43.46
C LEU A 90 14.47 -29.43 43.88
N SER A 91 14.70 -30.36 42.94
CA SER A 91 15.34 -31.65 43.22
C SER A 91 16.87 -31.59 43.35
N GLY A 92 17.52 -30.48 43.01
CA GLY A 92 18.97 -30.29 43.13
C GLY A 92 19.82 -31.00 42.07
N ASP A 93 19.20 -31.54 41.01
CA ASP A 93 19.92 -32.22 39.93
C ASP A 93 20.45 -31.21 38.89
N ASN A 94 21.77 -31.13 38.73
CA ASN A 94 22.41 -30.12 37.89
C ASN A 94 22.57 -30.56 36.41
N ASP A 95 22.34 -31.84 36.10
CA ASP A 95 22.65 -32.39 34.77
C ASP A 95 21.76 -31.80 33.66
N PHE A 96 20.46 -31.61 33.94
CA PHE A 96 19.53 -30.98 33.00
C PHE A 96 19.84 -29.51 32.77
N ILE A 97 20.20 -28.78 33.84
CA ILE A 97 20.51 -27.35 33.80
C ILE A 97 21.77 -27.10 32.95
N GLN A 98 22.77 -27.98 33.06
CA GLN A 98 23.98 -27.88 32.24
C GLN A 98 23.71 -28.14 30.74
N ARG A 99 22.80 -29.06 30.41
CA ARG A 99 22.43 -29.37 29.01
C ARG A 99 21.68 -28.23 28.34
N PHE A 100 20.71 -27.64 29.04
CA PHE A 100 19.87 -26.56 28.53
C PHE A 100 20.35 -25.17 28.94
N LYS A 101 21.65 -25.06 29.26
CA LYS A 101 22.27 -23.82 29.75
C LYS A 101 22.02 -22.64 28.80
N PHE A 102 22.04 -22.85 27.49
CA PHE A 102 21.74 -21.82 26.49
C PHE A 102 20.42 -21.10 26.75
N LEU A 103 19.39 -21.89 27.05
CA LEU A 103 18.01 -21.44 27.10
C LEU A 103 17.77 -20.59 28.34
N PHE A 104 18.30 -21.05 29.48
CA PHE A 104 18.03 -20.44 30.77
C PHE A 104 19.07 -19.40 31.21
N THR A 105 20.31 -19.46 30.70
CA THR A 105 21.38 -18.53 31.14
C THR A 105 21.19 -17.10 30.64
N LYS A 106 20.41 -16.90 29.58
CA LYS A 106 20.12 -15.57 29.04
C LYS A 106 19.22 -14.74 29.96
N PHE A 107 18.36 -15.42 30.72
CA PHE A 107 17.33 -14.80 31.55
C PHE A 107 17.71 -14.85 33.02
N LYS A 108 17.15 -13.92 33.81
CA LYS A 108 17.23 -14.00 35.26
C LYS A 108 16.52 -15.29 35.72
N PRO A 109 16.99 -15.98 36.77
CA PRO A 109 16.38 -17.22 37.25
C PRO A 109 14.89 -17.13 37.62
N ARG A 110 14.38 -15.91 37.88
CA ARG A 110 12.96 -15.63 38.15
C ARG A 110 12.08 -15.65 36.89
N TYR A 111 12.65 -15.42 35.71
CA TYR A 111 11.94 -15.25 34.44
C TYR A 111 12.33 -16.31 33.40
N PHE A 112 12.59 -17.55 33.85
CA PHE A 112 13.01 -18.65 32.98
C PHE A 112 12.00 -19.02 31.88
N TYR A 113 10.72 -18.69 32.07
CA TYR A 113 9.62 -18.96 31.13
C TYR A 113 9.50 -17.90 30.01
N TYR A 114 10.31 -16.85 30.05
CA TYR A 114 10.18 -15.73 29.10
C TYR A 114 10.48 -16.14 27.65
N GLU A 115 11.40 -17.09 27.44
CA GLU A 115 11.65 -17.65 26.10
C GLU A 115 10.38 -18.30 25.52
N SER A 116 9.60 -19.01 26.34
CA SER A 116 8.33 -19.62 25.91
C SER A 116 7.34 -18.54 25.46
N ILE A 117 7.27 -17.40 26.17
CA ILE A 117 6.43 -16.28 25.80
C ILE A 117 6.84 -15.71 24.44
N ILE A 118 8.14 -15.53 24.18
CA ILE A 118 8.64 -15.05 22.88
C ILE A 118 8.26 -16.02 21.76
N THR A 119 8.41 -17.32 21.96
CA THR A 119 8.08 -18.33 20.94
C THR A 119 6.59 -18.38 20.66
N VAL A 120 5.75 -18.35 21.71
CA VAL A 120 4.29 -18.30 21.57
C VAL A 120 3.86 -17.02 20.85
N ARG A 121 4.45 -15.87 21.17
CA ARG A 121 4.19 -14.60 20.47
C ARG A 121 4.46 -14.71 18.97
N LYS A 122 5.60 -15.31 18.59
CA LYS A 122 5.96 -15.55 17.17
C LYS A 122 4.98 -16.50 16.50
N LEU A 123 4.56 -17.58 17.19
CA LEU A 123 3.57 -18.54 16.69
C LEU A 123 2.22 -17.86 16.45
N VAL A 124 1.74 -17.06 17.40
CA VAL A 124 0.47 -16.32 17.26
C VAL A 124 0.55 -15.34 16.08
N PHE A 125 1.64 -14.58 15.94
CA PHE A 125 1.82 -13.68 14.79
C PHE A 125 1.79 -14.44 13.46
N SER A 126 2.44 -15.61 13.41
CA SER A 126 2.45 -16.50 12.24
C SER A 126 1.06 -17.01 11.86
N VAL A 127 0.23 -17.32 12.85
CA VAL A 127 -1.17 -17.75 12.65
C VAL A 127 -2.02 -16.58 12.17
N LEU A 128 -1.92 -15.41 12.82
CA LEU A 128 -2.66 -14.21 12.42
C LEU A 128 -2.38 -13.84 10.95
N TYR A 129 -1.12 -13.94 10.53
CA TYR A 129 -0.69 -13.67 9.16
C TYR A 129 -1.44 -14.51 8.10
N VAL A 130 -1.80 -15.76 8.41
CA VAL A 130 -2.51 -16.64 7.46
C VAL A 130 -4.01 -16.44 7.48
N PHE A 131 -4.61 -16.28 8.65
CA PHE A 131 -6.07 -16.30 8.78
C PHE A 131 -6.74 -14.96 8.54
N LEU A 132 -6.00 -13.85 8.55
CA LEU A 132 -6.57 -12.50 8.53
C LEU A 132 -6.18 -11.69 7.30
N ALA A 133 -7.02 -10.73 6.96
CA ALA A 133 -6.74 -9.76 5.91
C ALA A 133 -5.55 -8.85 6.31
N PRO A 134 -4.77 -8.32 5.36
CA PRO A 134 -3.53 -7.59 5.65
C PRO A 134 -3.72 -6.42 6.63
N LEU A 135 -4.82 -5.66 6.52
CA LEU A 135 -5.11 -4.56 7.44
C LEU A 135 -5.38 -5.06 8.88
N GLN A 136 -6.10 -6.17 9.02
CA GLN A 136 -6.40 -6.78 10.32
C GLN A 136 -5.14 -7.37 10.96
N VAL A 137 -4.27 -7.99 10.16
CA VAL A 137 -2.95 -8.50 10.61
C VAL A 137 -2.12 -7.37 11.18
N ILE A 138 -2.04 -6.22 10.50
CA ILE A 138 -1.26 -5.07 10.97
C ILE A 138 -1.86 -4.52 12.28
N ALA A 139 -3.18 -4.35 12.36
CA ALA A 139 -3.84 -3.81 13.55
C ALA A 139 -3.70 -4.73 14.78
N LEU A 140 -3.99 -6.03 14.64
CA LEU A 140 -3.84 -6.99 15.73
C LEU A 140 -2.37 -7.25 16.07
N GLY A 141 -1.50 -7.24 15.07
CA GLY A 141 -0.05 -7.29 15.24
C GLY A 141 0.45 -6.12 16.09
N PHE A 142 -0.05 -4.91 15.85
CA PHE A 142 0.30 -3.73 16.64
C PHE A 142 -0.08 -3.91 18.12
N ILE A 143 -1.31 -4.34 18.39
CA ILE A 143 -1.80 -4.60 19.76
C ILE A 143 -0.95 -5.69 20.45
N LEU A 144 -0.67 -6.79 19.75
CA LEU A 144 0.11 -7.91 20.27
C LEU A 144 1.55 -7.51 20.62
N ILE A 145 2.21 -6.74 19.75
CA ILE A 145 3.56 -6.24 20.02
C ILE A 145 3.53 -5.17 21.11
N PHE A 146 2.51 -4.32 21.19
CA PHE A 146 2.37 -3.32 22.23
C PHE A 146 2.20 -3.95 23.63
N ILE A 147 1.34 -4.96 23.76
CA ILE A 147 1.21 -5.74 25.00
C ILE A 147 2.55 -6.37 25.38
N SER A 148 3.24 -6.95 24.40
CA SER A 148 4.56 -7.57 24.61
C SER A 148 5.61 -6.57 25.06
N PHE A 149 5.56 -5.35 24.53
CA PHE A 149 6.42 -4.24 24.91
C PHE A 149 6.19 -3.82 26.37
N VAL A 150 4.93 -3.65 26.78
CA VAL A 150 4.57 -3.32 28.16
C VAL A 150 5.05 -4.42 29.12
N ILE A 151 4.82 -5.70 28.78
CA ILE A 151 5.31 -6.84 29.56
C ILE A 151 6.85 -6.83 29.66
N HIS A 152 7.55 -6.58 28.55
CA HIS A 152 9.01 -6.53 28.55
C HIS A 152 9.55 -5.43 29.46
N MET A 153 8.92 -4.24 29.41
CA MET A 153 9.27 -3.09 30.22
C MET A 153 9.06 -3.34 31.72
N GLN A 154 8.00 -4.06 32.09
CA GLN A 154 7.74 -4.39 33.50
C GLN A 154 8.65 -5.49 34.04
N LEU A 155 8.94 -6.53 33.24
CA LEU A 155 9.65 -7.72 33.72
C LEU A 155 11.18 -7.59 33.65
N VAL A 156 11.71 -6.88 32.64
CA VAL A 156 13.15 -6.76 32.34
C VAL A 156 13.89 -8.10 32.55
N PRO A 157 13.53 -9.12 31.75
CA PRO A 157 13.82 -10.52 32.05
C PRO A 157 15.25 -10.95 31.78
N TYR A 158 15.99 -10.24 30.91
CA TYR A 158 17.36 -10.63 30.57
C TYR A 158 18.33 -10.32 31.71
N SER A 159 19.32 -11.18 31.89
CA SER A 159 20.35 -11.01 32.92
C SER A 159 21.27 -9.82 32.66
N LYS A 160 21.60 -9.55 31.38
CA LYS A 160 22.47 -8.43 30.98
C LYS A 160 21.62 -7.24 30.52
N LYS A 161 21.97 -6.03 30.97
CA LYS A 161 21.28 -4.78 30.59
C LYS A 161 21.27 -4.56 29.06
N MET A 162 22.38 -4.85 28.39
CA MET A 162 22.48 -4.73 26.92
C MET A 162 21.46 -5.59 26.16
N HIS A 163 21.15 -6.80 26.65
CA HIS A 163 20.15 -7.65 25.98
C HIS A 163 18.73 -7.12 26.17
N ASN A 164 18.40 -6.55 27.33
CA ASN A 164 17.12 -5.85 27.53
C ASN A 164 17.03 -4.62 26.63
N LEU A 165 18.11 -3.85 26.47
CA LEU A 165 18.12 -2.68 25.57
C LEU A 165 17.89 -3.09 24.11
N ILE A 166 18.54 -4.18 23.65
CA ILE A 166 18.34 -4.68 22.28
C ILE A 166 16.89 -5.12 22.06
N GLU A 167 16.30 -5.91 22.97
CA GLU A 167 14.90 -6.33 22.84
C GLU A 167 13.94 -5.13 22.92
N TYR A 168 14.26 -4.12 23.73
CA TYR A 168 13.49 -2.88 23.76
C TYR A 168 13.50 -2.16 22.42
N VAL A 169 14.70 -1.95 21.85
CA VAL A 169 14.87 -1.28 20.55
C VAL A 169 14.19 -2.06 19.43
N THR A 170 14.27 -3.40 19.43
CA THR A 170 13.59 -4.22 18.41
C THR A 170 12.06 -4.14 18.55
N LEU A 171 11.51 -4.10 19.76
CA LEU A 171 10.07 -3.93 19.97
C LEU A 171 9.58 -2.54 19.56
N VAL A 172 10.33 -1.48 19.85
CA VAL A 172 10.01 -0.12 19.37
C VAL A 172 10.10 -0.04 17.84
N ALA A 173 11.17 -0.58 17.26
CA ALA A 173 11.35 -0.59 15.81
C ALA A 173 10.21 -1.34 15.11
N THR A 174 9.79 -2.49 15.64
CA THR A 174 8.66 -3.26 15.06
C THR A 174 7.31 -2.54 15.22
N LEU A 175 7.06 -1.87 16.34
CA LEU A 175 5.88 -1.00 16.50
C LEU A 175 5.88 0.13 15.46
N PHE A 176 7.03 0.76 15.25
CA PHE A 176 7.19 1.83 14.26
C PHE A 176 6.99 1.30 12.84
N THR A 177 7.53 0.14 12.50
CA THR A 177 7.30 -0.50 11.19
C THR A 177 5.82 -0.81 10.97
N LEU A 178 5.12 -1.34 11.98
CA LEU A 178 3.68 -1.59 11.87
C LEU A 178 2.89 -0.30 11.72
N PHE A 179 3.25 0.76 12.45
CA PHE A 179 2.64 2.08 12.32
C PHE A 179 2.80 2.66 10.91
N LEU A 180 4.01 2.63 10.35
CA LEU A 180 4.25 3.04 8.96
C LEU A 180 3.46 2.20 7.96
N GLY A 181 3.32 0.90 8.23
CA GLY A 181 2.47 0.01 7.45
C GLY A 181 1.02 0.50 7.41
N VAL A 182 0.46 0.83 8.57
CA VAL A 182 -0.91 1.39 8.67
C VAL A 182 -1.04 2.67 7.84
N VAL A 183 -0.13 3.63 8.01
CA VAL A 183 -0.15 4.92 7.31
C VAL A 183 -0.14 4.72 5.78
N PHE A 184 0.77 3.89 5.28
CA PHE A 184 0.88 3.63 3.84
C PHE A 184 -0.37 2.98 3.25
N PHE A 185 -1.02 2.06 3.97
CA PHE A 185 -2.28 1.45 3.52
C PHE A 185 -3.44 2.46 3.45
N TYR A 186 -3.50 3.42 4.37
CA TYR A 186 -4.53 4.47 4.34
C TYR A 186 -4.27 5.50 3.25
N ASP A 187 -3.02 5.91 3.02
CA ASP A 187 -2.68 6.90 2.00
C ASP A 187 -3.09 6.42 0.60
N VAL A 188 -2.83 5.15 0.27
CA VAL A 188 -3.25 4.57 -1.01
C VAL A 188 -4.78 4.59 -1.15
N SER A 189 -5.50 4.26 -0.08
CA SER A 189 -6.97 4.24 -0.09
C SER A 189 -7.56 5.65 -0.23
N MET A 190 -7.02 6.62 0.50
CA MET A 190 -7.44 8.02 0.43
C MET A 190 -7.12 8.64 -0.91
N LEU A 191 -5.97 8.31 -1.50
CA LEU A 191 -5.59 8.77 -2.84
C LEU A 191 -6.55 8.23 -3.90
N VAL A 192 -6.93 6.95 -3.81
CA VAL A 192 -7.95 6.36 -4.69
C VAL A 192 -9.30 7.07 -4.53
N LEU A 193 -9.76 7.32 -3.30
CA LEU A 193 -11.01 8.04 -3.05
C LEU A 193 -10.96 9.48 -3.57
N ALA A 194 -9.84 10.17 -3.40
CA ALA A 194 -9.63 11.52 -3.91
C ALA A 194 -9.66 11.56 -5.45
N VAL A 195 -9.05 10.57 -6.10
CA VAL A 195 -9.09 10.44 -7.57
C VAL A 195 -10.50 10.13 -8.06
N LEU A 196 -11.21 9.19 -7.44
CA LEU A 196 -12.60 8.88 -7.78
C LEU A 196 -13.52 10.10 -7.58
N TRP A 197 -13.27 10.88 -6.53
CA TRP A 197 -14.00 12.12 -6.27
C TRP A 197 -13.69 13.19 -7.33
N ASP A 198 -12.43 13.38 -7.74
CA ASP A 198 -12.07 14.29 -8.85
C ASP A 198 -12.73 13.87 -10.17
N ILE A 199 -12.78 12.57 -10.47
CA ILE A 199 -13.43 12.06 -11.68
C ILE A 199 -14.94 12.34 -11.64
N ARG A 200 -15.62 12.06 -10.51
CA ARG A 200 -17.06 12.29 -10.36
C ARG A 200 -17.42 13.77 -10.44
N THR A 201 -16.61 14.64 -9.82
CA THR A 201 -16.83 16.09 -9.86
C THR A 201 -16.65 16.65 -11.28
N ARG A 202 -15.68 16.14 -12.05
CA ARG A 202 -15.52 16.50 -13.48
C ARG A 202 -16.70 16.04 -14.33
N LYS A 203 -17.21 14.82 -14.15
CA LYS A 203 -18.38 14.30 -14.90
C LYS A 203 -19.61 15.19 -14.67
N LYS A 204 -19.91 15.52 -13.41
CA LYS A 204 -21.00 16.45 -13.06
C LYS A 204 -20.84 17.83 -13.70
N LYS A 205 -19.61 18.34 -13.84
CA LYS A 205 -19.36 19.65 -14.46
C LYS A 205 -19.59 19.62 -15.97
N GLU A 206 -19.22 18.54 -16.65
CA GLU A 206 -19.47 18.39 -18.09
C GLU A 206 -20.97 18.17 -18.39
N GLU A 207 -21.67 17.39 -17.57
CA GLU A 207 -23.13 17.21 -17.68
C GLU A 207 -23.89 18.55 -17.57
N LYS A 208 -23.49 19.43 -16.63
CA LYS A 208 -24.10 20.77 -16.50
C LYS A 208 -23.88 21.62 -17.76
N LYS A 209 -22.65 21.63 -18.32
CA LYS A 209 -22.35 22.38 -19.56
C LYS A 209 -23.11 21.84 -20.77
N ILE A 210 -23.32 20.53 -20.85
CA ILE A 210 -24.10 19.92 -21.93
C ILE A 210 -25.57 20.32 -21.80
N LYS A 211 -26.15 20.26 -20.59
CA LYS A 211 -27.53 20.70 -20.35
C LYS A 211 -27.75 22.18 -20.68
N GLU A 212 -26.83 23.06 -20.29
CA GLU A 212 -26.91 24.49 -20.59
C GLU A 212 -26.86 24.77 -22.10
N LYS A 213 -25.95 24.12 -22.84
CA LYS A 213 -25.89 24.23 -24.30
C LYS A 213 -27.11 23.65 -25.01
N LEU A 214 -27.68 22.58 -24.48
CA LEU A 214 -28.90 21.98 -25.02
C LEU A 214 -30.08 22.96 -24.93
N GLU A 215 -30.21 23.67 -23.81
CA GLU A 215 -31.24 24.69 -23.61
C GLU A 215 -31.01 25.93 -24.50
N GLU A 216 -29.77 26.39 -24.69
CA GLU A 216 -29.45 27.44 -25.67
C GLU A 216 -29.89 27.05 -27.10
N ILE A 217 -29.60 25.82 -27.51
CA ILE A 217 -29.99 25.31 -28.83
C ILE A 217 -31.51 25.26 -28.95
N LYS A 218 -32.23 24.72 -27.96
CA LYS A 218 -33.71 24.69 -27.96
C LYS A 218 -34.32 26.09 -28.08
N ASN A 219 -33.80 27.05 -27.32
CA ASN A 219 -34.28 28.43 -27.37
C ASN A 219 -34.04 29.08 -28.73
N SER A 220 -32.89 28.85 -29.36
CA SER A 220 -32.59 29.37 -30.70
C SER A 220 -33.49 28.81 -31.80
N ILE A 221 -33.96 27.56 -31.65
CA ILE A 221 -34.91 26.93 -32.57
C ILE A 221 -36.32 27.54 -32.40
N ALA A 222 -36.75 27.78 -31.15
CA ALA A 222 -38.07 28.36 -30.87
C ALA A 222 -38.20 29.81 -31.37
N THR A 223 -37.14 30.62 -31.29
CA THR A 223 -37.17 32.03 -31.77
C THR A 223 -37.11 32.15 -33.29
N ASN A 224 -36.54 31.17 -33.99
CA ASN A 224 -36.41 31.17 -35.45
C ASN A 224 -37.56 30.40 -36.13
N GLY A 225 -38.74 30.38 -35.53
CA GLY A 225 -39.96 29.83 -36.13
C GLY A 225 -40.27 30.47 -37.49
N GLY A 226 -39.75 29.88 -38.55
CA GLY A 226 -39.93 30.31 -39.93
C GLY A 226 -39.11 29.49 -40.91
N THR A 227 -39.73 28.43 -41.45
CA THR A 227 -39.41 27.76 -42.73
C THR A 227 -38.00 27.17 -42.90
N ASP A 228 -37.79 25.92 -42.48
CA ASP A 228 -37.21 24.86 -43.33
C ASP A 228 -37.16 23.51 -42.58
N SER A 229 -38.11 22.62 -42.89
CA SER A 229 -38.32 21.35 -42.20
C SER A 229 -37.17 20.32 -42.37
N LYS A 230 -36.21 20.54 -43.28
CA LYS A 230 -35.13 19.58 -43.58
C LYS A 230 -33.87 19.72 -42.73
N VAL A 231 -33.66 20.85 -42.03
CA VAL A 231 -32.43 21.08 -41.24
C VAL A 231 -32.55 20.55 -39.80
N SER A 232 -33.78 20.43 -39.27
CA SER A 232 -33.99 19.98 -37.89
C SER A 232 -33.75 18.47 -37.69
N GLU A 233 -34.01 17.63 -38.68
CA GLU A 233 -33.80 16.18 -38.61
C GLU A 233 -32.30 15.82 -38.57
N GLN A 234 -31.45 16.46 -39.39
CA GLN A 234 -30.00 16.18 -39.42
C GLN A 234 -29.25 16.66 -38.17
N MET A 235 -29.74 17.69 -37.49
CA MET A 235 -29.13 18.14 -36.22
C MET A 235 -29.53 17.27 -35.03
N MET A 236 -30.75 16.72 -35.02
CA MET A 236 -31.18 15.82 -33.94
C MET A 236 -30.41 14.50 -34.00
N GLU A 237 -30.19 13.94 -35.19
CA GLU A 237 -29.44 12.68 -35.37
C GLU A 237 -27.95 12.81 -34.95
N THR A 238 -27.35 14.00 -35.14
CA THR A 238 -25.95 14.25 -34.72
C THR A 238 -25.81 14.42 -33.20
N VAL A 239 -26.87 14.87 -32.51
CA VAL A 239 -26.89 14.97 -31.03
C VAL A 239 -27.20 13.61 -30.39
N VAL A 240 -28.05 12.79 -31.02
CA VAL A 240 -28.37 11.44 -30.58
C VAL A 240 -27.14 10.52 -30.67
N PHE A 241 -26.34 10.59 -31.74
CA PHE A 241 -25.09 9.82 -31.86
C PHE A 241 -23.98 10.22 -30.86
N GLY A 242 -24.14 11.33 -30.13
CA GLY A 242 -23.22 11.77 -29.07
C GLY A 242 -23.63 11.37 -27.65
N LEU A 243 -24.84 10.82 -27.49
CA LEU A 243 -25.49 10.54 -26.21
C LEU A 243 -25.88 9.07 -26.01
N ASP A 244 -25.28 8.13 -26.74
CA ASP A 244 -25.16 6.75 -26.26
C ASP A 244 -24.20 6.73 -25.05
N VAL A 245 -24.71 7.29 -23.95
CA VAL A 245 -24.22 7.12 -22.60
C VAL A 245 -25.14 6.07 -22.01
N ASP A 246 -24.55 4.89 -21.80
CA ASP A 246 -25.07 3.76 -21.06
C ASP A 246 -26.18 4.12 -20.07
N GLU A 247 -27.40 3.69 -20.42
CA GLU A 247 -28.51 3.49 -19.51
C GLU A 247 -28.12 2.33 -18.58
N LEU A 248 -27.42 2.67 -17.50
CA LEU A 248 -27.35 1.83 -16.30
C LEU A 248 -28.36 2.44 -15.32
N ASP A 249 -29.55 1.87 -15.34
CA ASP A 249 -30.58 2.07 -14.33
C ASP A 249 -29.98 1.85 -12.93
N ASP A 250 -30.01 2.89 -12.11
CA ASP A 250 -29.78 2.82 -10.67
C ASP A 250 -31.10 3.25 -10.00
N ASP A 251 -32.04 2.32 -9.93
CA ASP A 251 -33.19 2.43 -9.05
C ASP A 251 -32.72 2.22 -7.59
N GLN A 252 -32.56 3.32 -6.87
CA GLN A 252 -32.54 3.30 -5.40
C GLN A 252 -33.92 3.71 -4.88
N ASN A 253 -34.71 2.71 -4.49
CA ASN A 253 -35.65 2.88 -3.40
C ASN A 253 -35.14 2.13 -2.17
N THR A 254 -35.21 2.83 -1.03
CA THR A 254 -34.54 2.47 0.22
C THR A 254 -35.53 1.69 1.08
N THR A 255 -35.15 0.49 1.54
CA THR A 255 -35.37 -0.08 2.90
C THR A 255 -35.14 -1.59 2.86
N ASP A 256 -33.99 -2.05 3.35
CA ASP A 256 -33.91 -2.96 4.50
C ASP A 256 -32.54 -3.68 4.59
N LEU A 257 -31.93 -3.43 5.74
CA LEU A 257 -31.01 -4.23 6.54
C LEU A 257 -30.37 -5.53 5.97
N THR A 258 -29.06 -5.61 6.23
CA THR A 258 -28.20 -6.78 6.50
C THR A 258 -27.62 -7.61 5.34
N SER A 259 -26.28 -7.69 5.40
CA SER A 259 -25.38 -8.72 4.84
C SER A 259 -25.15 -8.72 3.32
N SER A 260 -23.97 -8.26 2.89
CA SER A 260 -22.99 -9.10 2.20
C SER A 260 -21.84 -8.25 1.66
N THR A 261 -20.69 -8.49 2.26
CA THR A 261 -19.38 -8.00 1.86
C THR A 261 -18.85 -8.89 0.73
N THR A 262 -19.07 -8.59 -0.56
CA THR A 262 -18.26 -9.22 -1.63
C THR A 262 -18.17 -8.39 -2.91
N ASN A 263 -16.93 -8.04 -3.25
CA ASN A 263 -16.35 -7.94 -4.59
C ASN A 263 -16.96 -6.95 -5.60
N LYS A 264 -16.54 -5.69 -5.50
CA LYS A 264 -16.22 -4.88 -6.69
C LYS A 264 -14.79 -4.37 -6.58
N LYS A 265 -13.83 -5.27 -6.84
CA LYS A 265 -12.46 -4.87 -7.18
C LYS A 265 -12.53 -4.28 -8.59
N GLU A 266 -12.77 -2.99 -8.70
CA GLU A 266 -12.33 -2.27 -9.90
C GLU A 266 -10.81 -2.37 -9.91
N THR A 267 -10.28 -3.09 -10.90
CA THR A 267 -8.85 -3.32 -10.99
C THR A 267 -8.19 -1.99 -11.33
N ILE A 268 -7.00 -1.73 -10.79
CA ILE A 268 -6.19 -0.56 -11.15
C ILE A 268 -6.06 -0.40 -12.68
N ASN A 269 -6.01 -1.52 -13.42
CA ASN A 269 -6.03 -1.55 -14.88
C ASN A 269 -7.31 -0.98 -15.51
N ASP A 270 -8.48 -1.17 -14.89
CA ASP A 270 -9.75 -0.61 -15.37
C ASP A 270 -9.75 0.91 -15.20
N VAL A 271 -9.21 1.39 -14.07
CA VAL A 271 -9.02 2.83 -13.82
C VAL A 271 -8.05 3.44 -14.83
N PHE A 272 -6.92 2.79 -15.11
CA PHE A 272 -5.97 3.26 -16.12
C PHE A 272 -6.56 3.22 -17.53
N SER A 273 -7.30 2.15 -17.88
CA SER A 273 -7.94 2.03 -19.20
C SER A 273 -8.96 3.17 -19.44
N ASN A 274 -9.73 3.51 -18.41
CA ASN A 274 -10.66 4.63 -18.43
C ASN A 274 -9.95 5.99 -18.48
N LEU A 275 -8.80 6.13 -17.81
CA LEU A 275 -7.99 7.34 -17.87
C LEU A 275 -7.43 7.58 -19.29
N PHE A 276 -6.90 6.53 -19.92
CA PHE A 276 -6.39 6.60 -21.29
C PHE A 276 -7.50 6.82 -22.33
N SER A 277 -8.72 6.31 -22.09
CA SER A 277 -9.87 6.57 -22.97
C SER A 277 -10.29 8.04 -22.92
N LEU A 278 -10.23 8.68 -21.75
CA LEU A 278 -10.52 10.11 -21.56
C LEU A 278 -9.49 11.02 -22.28
N GLU A 279 -8.21 10.68 -22.28
CA GLU A 279 -7.20 11.42 -23.06
C GLU A 279 -7.45 11.34 -24.56
N ARG A 280 -7.84 10.16 -25.07
CA ARG A 280 -8.21 10.01 -26.49
C ARG A 280 -9.43 10.85 -26.86
N ARG A 281 -10.44 10.93 -25.98
CA ARG A 281 -11.63 11.76 -26.19
C ARG A 281 -11.29 13.27 -26.21
N LYS A 282 -10.38 13.74 -25.33
CA LYS A 282 -9.89 15.13 -25.36
C LYS A 282 -9.15 15.47 -26.66
N LYS A 283 -8.31 14.56 -27.17
CA LYS A 283 -7.61 14.77 -28.45
C LYS A 283 -8.58 14.82 -29.64
N LYS A 284 -9.62 13.97 -29.67
CA LYS A 284 -10.66 14.00 -30.71
C LYS A 284 -11.46 15.30 -30.68
N ALA A 285 -11.88 15.76 -29.49
CA ALA A 285 -12.63 17.01 -29.35
C ALA A 285 -11.84 18.26 -29.81
N LYS A 286 -10.54 18.32 -29.52
CA LYS A 286 -9.66 19.40 -30.01
C LYS A 286 -9.56 19.40 -31.53
N LYS A 287 -9.43 18.22 -32.15
CA LYS A 287 -9.37 18.05 -33.61
C LYS A 287 -10.65 18.54 -34.31
N ILE A 288 -11.82 18.28 -33.71
CA ILE A 288 -13.12 18.76 -34.23
C ILE A 288 -13.20 20.29 -34.13
N LYS A 289 -12.76 20.87 -33.00
CA LYS A 289 -12.77 22.33 -32.80
C LYS A 289 -11.86 23.07 -33.79
N ASP A 290 -10.67 22.51 -34.04
CA ASP A 290 -9.70 23.06 -35.02
C ASP A 290 -10.18 22.92 -36.46
N THR A 291 -10.97 21.87 -36.76
CA THR A 291 -11.58 21.69 -38.09
C THR A 291 -12.73 22.68 -38.31
N GLY A 292 -13.54 22.93 -37.28
CA GLY A 292 -14.62 23.91 -37.32
C GLY A 292 -14.14 25.36 -37.51
N THR A 293 -13.05 25.78 -36.85
CA THR A 293 -12.45 27.12 -37.04
C THR A 293 -11.85 27.29 -38.42
N LYS A 294 -11.20 26.26 -38.99
CA LYS A 294 -10.73 26.29 -40.39
C LYS A 294 -11.87 26.46 -41.40
N PHE A 295 -13.00 25.80 -41.18
CA PHE A 295 -14.16 25.92 -42.06
C PHE A 295 -14.78 27.33 -41.99
N LYS A 296 -14.90 27.88 -40.78
CA LYS A 296 -15.43 29.25 -40.55
C LYS A 296 -14.55 30.33 -41.21
N ASN A 297 -13.24 30.17 -41.16
CA ASN A 297 -12.31 31.09 -41.82
C ASN A 297 -12.35 30.98 -43.35
N LYS A 298 -12.55 29.77 -43.92
CA LYS A 298 -12.76 29.58 -45.38
C LYS A 298 -14.05 30.21 -45.90
N LEU A 299 -15.11 30.22 -45.09
CA LEU A 299 -16.35 30.94 -45.44
C LEU A 299 -16.14 32.46 -45.42
N LYS A 300 -15.41 32.98 -44.43
CA LYS A 300 -15.18 34.43 -44.29
C LYS A 300 -14.34 35.01 -45.44
N THR A 301 -13.30 34.30 -45.89
CA THR A 301 -12.49 34.75 -47.04
C THR A 301 -13.23 34.67 -48.38
N LYS A 302 -14.27 33.84 -48.50
CA LYS A 302 -15.10 33.77 -49.72
C LYS A 302 -16.13 34.90 -49.82
N THR A 303 -16.48 35.53 -48.70
CA THR A 303 -17.44 36.66 -48.66
C THR A 303 -16.73 38.02 -48.83
N THR A 304 -15.44 38.13 -48.53
CA THR A 304 -14.68 39.39 -48.68
C THR A 304 -14.13 39.63 -50.10
N SER A 305 -14.21 38.65 -51.01
CA SER A 305 -13.77 38.81 -52.41
C SER A 305 -14.78 39.55 -53.31
N ALA A 306 -15.87 40.09 -52.76
CA ALA A 306 -16.97 40.68 -53.53
C ALA A 306 -17.23 42.18 -53.24
N SER A 307 -16.34 42.90 -52.55
CA SER A 307 -16.51 44.35 -52.35
C SER A 307 -15.19 45.10 -52.30
N ASN A 308 -15.02 45.98 -53.29
CA ASN A 308 -14.15 47.17 -53.38
C ASN A 308 -12.63 46.99 -53.20
N GLY A 309 -11.75 47.53 -54.05
CA GLY A 309 -11.89 48.63 -55.00
C GLY A 309 -11.47 49.97 -54.37
N GLY A 310 -10.19 50.33 -54.53
CA GLY A 310 -9.68 51.71 -54.52
C GLY A 310 -9.05 52.25 -53.22
N GLY A 311 -7.82 52.78 -53.34
CA GLY A 311 -7.41 54.03 -52.65
C GLY A 311 -6.30 53.97 -51.59
N GLU A 312 -5.05 54.14 -52.05
CA GLU A 312 -3.95 55.02 -51.56
C GLU A 312 -3.46 55.06 -50.09
N ASP A 313 -2.14 54.83 -49.97
CA ASP A 313 -1.06 55.57 -49.25
C ASP A 313 -1.24 56.09 -47.81
N PHE A 314 -0.38 55.63 -46.88
CA PHE A 314 0.70 56.45 -46.28
C PHE A 314 1.63 55.66 -45.33
N SER A 315 2.92 56.01 -45.36
CA SER A 315 4.04 55.49 -44.56
C SER A 315 4.20 56.13 -43.19
N SER A 316 4.85 55.43 -42.23
CA SER A 316 6.02 55.91 -41.44
C SER A 316 6.36 54.90 -40.33
N THR A 317 7.49 54.18 -40.37
CA THR A 317 8.78 54.47 -39.68
C THR A 317 8.69 54.80 -38.19
N ASN A 318 9.30 53.96 -37.33
CA ASN A 318 10.56 54.32 -36.65
C ASN A 318 11.18 53.12 -35.90
N ALA A 319 12.51 53.08 -36.01
CA ALA A 319 13.45 52.18 -35.36
C ALA A 319 14.00 52.83 -34.05
N ASP A 320 15.08 52.24 -33.53
CA ASP A 320 16.03 52.73 -32.50
C ASP A 320 15.68 52.41 -31.03
N LEU A 321 16.61 52.05 -30.13
CA LEU A 321 18.05 51.72 -30.16
C LEU A 321 18.42 51.10 -28.79
N MET A 322 19.57 50.42 -28.72
CA MET A 322 20.29 49.89 -27.56
C MET A 322 20.82 50.94 -26.54
N ILE A 323 21.21 50.46 -25.35
CA ILE A 323 22.46 50.71 -24.54
C ILE A 323 22.17 50.12 -23.12
N GLU A 324 22.77 49.01 -22.67
CA GLU A 324 24.11 48.77 -22.07
C GLU A 324 24.37 49.53 -20.74
N MET A 325 24.59 48.79 -19.63
CA MET A 325 25.76 48.92 -18.73
C MET A 325 25.68 48.04 -17.48
N ASP A 326 26.87 47.51 -17.14
CA ASP A 326 27.29 46.65 -16.02
C ASP A 326 27.01 47.14 -14.59
N VAL A 327 27.14 46.23 -13.60
CA VAL A 327 28.17 46.26 -12.53
C VAL A 327 27.92 45.18 -11.44
N THR A 328 28.81 44.18 -11.44
CA THR A 328 29.66 43.61 -10.37
C THR A 328 29.28 43.58 -8.87
N SER A 329 29.82 42.52 -8.22
CA SER A 329 30.13 42.25 -6.79
C SER A 329 29.08 41.43 -6.01
N SER A 330 29.33 40.22 -5.51
CA SER A 330 30.43 39.58 -4.74
C SER A 330 30.47 39.96 -3.25
N SER A 331 30.13 38.99 -2.38
CA SER A 331 30.65 38.73 -1.01
C SER A 331 29.80 37.60 -0.39
N THR A 332 30.28 36.39 -0.04
CA THR A 332 31.28 35.92 0.97
C THR A 332 30.96 36.28 2.43
N MET A 333 30.67 35.25 3.25
CA MET A 333 31.18 34.95 4.61
C MET A 333 30.35 33.76 5.16
N SER A 334 30.80 32.56 5.54
CA SER A 334 32.00 31.98 6.18
C SER A 334 32.05 32.08 7.72
N VAL A 335 32.22 30.90 8.35
CA VAL A 335 32.84 30.60 9.68
C VAL A 335 31.87 30.79 10.88
N GLU A 336 31.75 29.93 11.91
CA GLU A 336 32.78 29.24 12.72
C GLU A 336 32.26 28.08 13.59
N ASN A 337 33.21 27.19 13.91
CA ASN A 337 33.21 26.05 14.82
C ASN A 337 32.75 26.32 16.27
N ASN A 338 32.35 25.26 17.00
CA ASN A 338 33.12 24.85 18.18
C ASN A 338 32.83 23.42 18.70
N THR A 339 33.94 22.77 19.03
CA THR A 339 34.21 21.52 19.74
C THR A 339 33.68 21.44 21.17
N LYS A 340 33.35 20.22 21.64
CA LYS A 340 33.79 19.76 22.97
C LYS A 340 33.78 18.23 23.12
N ALA A 341 34.90 17.70 23.62
CA ALA A 341 35.14 16.33 24.06
C ALA A 341 35.09 16.25 25.59
N GLU A 342 34.64 15.11 26.15
CA GLU A 342 34.83 14.71 27.55
C GLU A 342 34.56 13.18 27.65
N VAL A 343 35.58 12.32 27.67
CA VAL A 343 36.35 11.80 28.84
C VAL A 343 35.52 10.98 29.84
N THR A 344 35.78 9.66 29.84
CA THR A 344 35.45 8.66 30.88
C THR A 344 36.23 8.90 32.18
N PRO A 345 35.79 8.34 33.33
CA PRO A 345 36.51 7.16 33.83
C PRO A 345 35.67 6.10 34.57
N ASN A 346 36.30 4.92 34.70
CA ASN A 346 35.96 3.74 35.50
C ASN A 346 35.45 4.00 36.93
N LEU A 347 34.65 3.07 37.49
CA LEU A 347 34.87 2.51 38.83
C LEU A 347 34.00 1.24 39.09
N PHE A 348 34.66 0.19 39.62
CA PHE A 348 34.26 -0.88 40.55
C PHE A 348 32.76 -1.03 40.90
N GLN A 349 32.16 -2.24 40.95
CA GLN A 349 32.53 -3.43 41.72
C GLN A 349 31.76 -4.66 41.20
#